data_AF-A0A5J9UCJ8-F1
#
_entry.id   AF-A0A5J9UCJ8-F1
#
_cell.length_a   1.000
_cell.length_b   1.000
_cell.length_c   1.000
_cell.angle_alpha   90.00
_cell.angle_beta   90.00
_cell.angle_gamma   90.00
#
_symmetry.space_group_name_H-M   'P 1'
#
loop_
_entity.id
_entity.type
_entity.pdbx_description
1 polymer ?
#
loop_
_entity_poly.entity_id
_entity_poly.type
_entity_poly.pdbx_seq_one_letter_code
_entity_poly.pdbx_strand_id
1 'polypeptide(L)'
;MPKDPAPSPSYGASKPKASDLATDAGKTKTYLGRPWKQYSRTVFLQSELDSLIDPAGWLEWDGNFALDTLYYGEYMNTGAGAGASGRVK
;
A
#
# COMPACT_ATOMS: atom_id res chain seq x y z
N MET A 1 26.09 -25.88 -44.31
CA MET A 1 25.76 -24.49 -43.95
C MET A 1 25.49 -24.45 -42.44
N PRO A 2 26.32 -23.79 -41.63
CA PRO A 2 26.03 -23.62 -40.20
C PRO A 2 24.84 -22.68 -40.05
N LYS A 3 23.87 -23.05 -39.21
CA LYS A 3 22.73 -22.21 -38.87
C LYS A 3 23.16 -21.35 -37.69
N ASP A 4 23.30 -20.05 -37.89
CA ASP A 4 23.63 -19.13 -36.80
C ASP A 4 22.55 -19.22 -35.69
N PRO A 5 22.94 -19.21 -34.41
CA PRO A 5 21.97 -19.20 -33.32
C PRO A 5 21.26 -17.84 -33.25
N ALA A 6 19.94 -17.88 -33.05
CA ALA A 6 19.13 -16.68 -32.84
C ALA A 6 19.59 -15.90 -31.59
N PRO A 7 19.54 -14.56 -31.59
CA PRO A 7 19.97 -13.76 -30.45
C PRO A 7 19.04 -13.96 -29.23
N SER A 8 19.64 -14.12 -28.05
CA SER A 8 18.93 -14.22 -26.78
C SER A 8 18.16 -12.92 -26.48
N PRO A 9 16.90 -12.99 -26.02
CA PRO A 9 16.17 -11.79 -25.62
C PRO A 9 16.81 -11.21 -24.36
N SER A 10 17.28 -9.96 -24.42
CA SER A 10 17.65 -9.19 -23.24
C SER A 10 16.38 -8.77 -22.51
N TYR A 11 16.04 -9.46 -21.42
CA TYR A 11 15.05 -8.96 -20.48
C TYR A 11 15.68 -7.83 -19.67
N GLY A 12 15.65 -6.62 -20.22
CA GLY A 12 15.90 -5.41 -19.45
C GLY A 12 14.75 -5.21 -18.48
N ALA A 13 14.93 -5.57 -17.21
CA ALA A 13 14.02 -5.12 -16.16
C ALA A 13 14.21 -3.61 -15.97
N SER A 14 13.42 -2.81 -16.67
CA SER A 14 13.31 -1.38 -16.37
C SER A 14 12.61 -1.25 -15.01
N LYS A 15 13.33 -0.74 -14.01
CA LYS A 15 12.69 -0.28 -12.79
C LYS A 15 11.76 0.86 -13.20
N PRO A 16 10.44 0.80 -12.93
CA PRO A 16 9.53 1.87 -13.33
C PRO A 16 9.98 3.18 -12.70
N LYS A 17 9.95 4.25 -13.49
CA LYS A 17 10.31 5.59 -13.01
C LYS A 17 9.17 6.07 -12.10
N ALA A 18 9.47 6.88 -11.09
CA ALA A 18 8.45 7.36 -10.14
C ALA A 18 7.25 8.06 -10.84
N SER A 19 7.47 8.67 -12.02
CA SER A 19 6.43 9.25 -12.88
C SER A 19 5.42 8.24 -13.42
N ASP A 20 5.86 7.00 -13.66
CA ASP A 20 5.00 5.96 -14.23
C ASP A 20 4.03 5.43 -13.16
N LEU A 21 4.44 5.44 -11.89
CA LEU A 21 3.57 5.13 -10.74
C LEU A 21 2.55 6.25 -10.45
N ALA A 22 2.93 7.52 -10.70
CA ALA A 22 2.04 8.66 -10.49
C ALA A 22 0.83 8.65 -11.46
N THR A 23 0.95 8.02 -12.63
CA THR A 23 -0.13 7.96 -13.63
C THR A 23 -1.22 6.93 -13.25
N ASP A 24 -0.95 6.06 -12.27
CA ASP A 24 -1.87 5.01 -11.80
C ASP A 24 -2.39 5.23 -10.37
N ALA A 25 -2.10 6.39 -9.77
CA ALA A 25 -2.39 6.73 -8.37
C ALA A 25 -3.88 6.69 -7.96
N GLY A 26 -4.82 6.53 -8.90
CA GLY A 26 -6.25 6.37 -8.63
C GLY A 26 -6.83 4.99 -8.95
N LYS A 27 -6.05 4.07 -9.54
CA LYS A 27 -6.55 2.75 -9.98
C LYS A 27 -6.37 1.66 -8.93
N THR A 28 -5.37 1.82 -8.05
CA THR A 28 -5.05 0.83 -7.02
C THR A 28 -5.32 1.41 -5.64
N LYS A 29 -6.22 0.79 -4.90
CA LYS A 29 -6.51 1.18 -3.52
C LYS A 29 -5.37 0.77 -2.60
N THR A 30 -4.86 1.71 -1.83
CA THR A 30 -3.80 1.48 -0.84
C THR A 30 -4.31 1.76 0.56
N TYR A 31 -3.93 0.91 1.51
CA TYR A 31 -4.32 0.98 2.91
C TYR A 31 -3.08 0.92 3.80
N LEU A 32 -3.17 1.45 5.01
CA LEU A 32 -2.14 1.44 6.04
C LEU A 32 -1.83 0.02 6.55
N GLY A 33 -2.81 -0.89 6.50
CA GLY A 33 -2.61 -2.27 6.92
C GLY A 33 -3.89 -3.10 6.96
N ARG A 34 -3.70 -4.40 7.23
CA ARG A 34 -4.75 -5.40 7.47
C ARG A 34 -4.28 -6.45 8.49
N PRO A 35 -5.13 -6.89 9.43
CA PRO A 35 -4.71 -7.70 10.57
C PRO A 35 -4.52 -9.18 10.19
N TRP A 36 -3.31 -9.59 9.79
CA TRP A 36 -3.02 -10.99 9.49
C TRP A 36 -3.17 -11.93 10.71
N LYS A 37 -3.08 -11.40 11.94
CA LYS A 37 -3.20 -12.15 13.19
C LYS A 37 -4.12 -11.41 14.16
N GLN A 38 -4.77 -12.18 15.05
CA GLN A 38 -5.81 -11.71 15.98
C GLN A 38 -5.40 -10.48 16.81
N TYR A 39 -4.13 -10.40 17.21
CA TYR A 39 -3.61 -9.29 18.02
C TYR A 39 -2.63 -8.42 17.23
N SER A 40 -2.94 -8.14 15.95
CA SER A 40 -2.09 -7.28 15.12
C SER A 40 -1.98 -5.89 15.75
N ARG A 41 -0.76 -5.33 15.76
CA ARG A 41 -0.47 -4.00 16.30
C ARG A 41 0.41 -3.24 15.32
N THR A 42 -0.02 -2.05 14.92
CA THR A 42 0.70 -1.21 13.97
C THR A 42 0.38 0.24 14.27
N VAL A 43 1.40 1.09 14.28
CA VAL A 43 1.22 2.52 14.54
C VAL A 43 2.07 3.31 13.56
N PHE A 44 1.46 4.32 12.92
CA PHE A 44 2.16 5.33 12.13
C PHE A 44 2.24 6.61 12.95
N LEU A 45 3.45 7.07 13.25
CA LEU A 45 3.69 8.26 14.07
C LEU A 45 4.53 9.28 13.30
N GLN A 46 4.13 10.54 13.35
CA GLN A 46 4.89 11.68 12.81
C GLN A 46 5.40 11.43 11.38
N SER A 47 4.55 10.80 10.57
CA SER A 47 4.86 10.37 9.21
C SER A 47 4.10 11.20 8.19
N GLU A 48 4.70 11.42 7.02
CA GLU A 48 4.01 12.03 5.87
C GLU A 48 3.27 10.93 5.08
N LEU A 49 1.94 11.05 5.00
CA LEU A 49 1.06 10.14 4.27
C LEU A 49 0.53 10.85 3.02
N ASP A 50 0.82 10.29 1.85
CA ASP A 50 0.35 10.82 0.57
C ASP A 50 -1.12 10.44 0.30
N SER A 51 -1.72 11.16 -0.64
CA SER A 51 -3.09 11.03 -1.16
C SER A 51 -3.48 9.63 -1.67
N LEU A 52 -2.52 8.72 -1.83
CA LEU A 52 -2.75 7.33 -2.24
C LEU A 52 -3.47 6.49 -1.15
N ILE A 53 -3.38 6.89 0.12
CA ILE A 53 -4.05 6.19 1.22
C ILE A 53 -5.57 6.38 1.09
N ASP A 54 -6.30 5.27 0.97
CA ASP A 54 -7.76 5.28 0.96
C ASP A 54 -8.28 5.92 2.26
N PRO A 55 -9.31 6.79 2.23
CA PRO A 55 -9.84 7.44 3.42
C PRO A 55 -10.22 6.48 4.56
N ALA A 56 -10.63 5.24 4.24
CA ALA A 56 -10.89 4.18 5.21
C ALA A 56 -9.65 3.84 6.07
N GLY A 57 -8.45 4.03 5.53
CA GLY A 57 -7.14 3.84 6.17
C GLY A 57 -6.76 2.38 6.36
N TRP A 58 -7.62 1.58 6.97
CA TRP A 58 -7.36 0.18 7.30
C TRP A 58 -8.33 -0.74 6.58
N LEU A 59 -7.88 -1.95 6.25
CA LEU A 59 -8.69 -2.96 5.58
C LEU A 59 -8.85 -4.19 6.49
N GLU A 60 -10.06 -4.74 6.53
CA GLU A 60 -10.30 -6.03 7.19
C GLU A 60 -9.43 -7.15 6.57
N TRP A 61 -9.15 -8.18 7.36
CA TRP A 61 -8.50 -9.37 6.83
C TRP A 61 -9.53 -10.33 6.21
N ASP A 62 -10.53 -10.73 6.99
CA ASP A 62 -11.61 -11.62 6.60
C ASP A 62 -12.82 -11.38 7.53
N GLY A 63 -13.78 -10.57 7.06
CA GLY A 63 -14.92 -10.09 7.84
C GLY A 63 -14.50 -9.51 9.20
N ASN A 64 -15.13 -9.97 10.28
CA ASN A 64 -14.89 -9.43 11.62
C ASN A 64 -13.65 -10.01 12.32
N PHE A 65 -12.78 -10.75 11.63
CA PHE A 65 -11.57 -11.29 12.25
C PHE A 65 -10.67 -10.18 12.82
N ALA A 66 -10.24 -10.36 14.07
CA ALA A 66 -9.32 -9.49 14.81
C ALA A 66 -9.83 -8.06 15.15
N LEU A 67 -11.01 -7.63 14.66
CA LEU A 67 -11.46 -6.24 14.81
C LEU A 67 -11.60 -5.80 16.28
N ASP A 68 -12.03 -6.70 17.16
CA ASP A 68 -12.18 -6.43 18.60
C ASP A 68 -10.86 -6.49 19.40
N THR A 69 -9.80 -7.03 18.80
CA THR A 69 -8.55 -7.37 19.52
C THR A 69 -7.30 -6.71 18.97
N LEU A 70 -7.34 -6.18 17.74
CA LEU A 70 -6.23 -5.46 17.13
C LEU A 70 -6.02 -4.08 17.76
N TYR A 71 -4.85 -3.49 17.52
CA TYR A 71 -4.60 -2.09 17.85
C TYR A 71 -3.88 -1.38 16.70
N TYR A 72 -4.61 -0.53 15.99
CA TYR A 72 -4.08 0.32 14.93
C TYR A 72 -4.20 1.80 15.30
N GLY A 73 -3.09 2.52 15.15
CA GLY A 73 -2.99 3.91 15.58
C GLY A 73 -2.28 4.81 14.58
N GLU A 74 -2.71 6.06 14.56
CA GLU A 74 -2.08 7.14 13.81
C GLU A 74 -1.86 8.31 14.77
N TYR A 75 -0.67 8.92 14.77
CA TYR A 75 -0.37 10.04 15.67
C TYR A 75 0.44 11.12 14.96
N MET A 76 -0.12 12.33 14.89
CA MET A 76 0.54 13.51 14.31
C MET A 76 1.14 13.28 12.92
N ASN A 77 0.46 12.47 12.09
CA ASN A 77 0.83 12.32 10.68
C ASN A 77 0.45 13.58 9.89
N THR A 78 1.18 13.85 8.81
CA THR A 78 0.97 14.99 7.91
C THR A 78 0.77 14.51 6.47
N GLY A 79 0.48 15.43 5.55
CA GLY A 79 0.26 15.09 4.13
C GLY A 79 -1.20 14.81 3.78
N ALA A 80 -1.46 14.67 2.49
CA ALA A 80 -2.82 14.60 1.93
C ALA A 80 -3.61 13.34 2.39
N GLY A 81 -2.92 12.25 2.74
CA GLY A 81 -3.53 11.01 3.24
C GLY A 81 -3.70 10.92 4.76
N ALA A 82 -3.22 11.90 5.52
CA ALA A 82 -3.23 11.86 6.98
C ALA A 82 -4.58 12.18 7.64
N GLY A 83 -5.58 12.64 6.87
CA GLY A 83 -6.91 12.93 7.38
C GLY A 83 -7.61 11.69 7.94
N ALA A 84 -7.91 11.69 9.24
CA ALA A 84 -8.49 10.53 9.94
C ALA A 84 -10.05 10.53 9.98
N SER A 85 -10.71 11.56 9.47
CA SER A 85 -12.18 11.71 9.56
C SER A 85 -12.96 10.62 8.81
N GLY A 86 -12.35 9.99 7.81
CA GLY A 86 -12.95 8.91 7.01
C GLY A 86 -12.56 7.49 7.43
N ARG A 87 -11.80 7.32 8.52
CA ARG A 87 -11.30 6.02 8.95
C ARG A 87 -12.44 5.08 9.36
N VAL A 88 -12.17 3.78 9.22
CA VAL A 88 -13.02 2.71 9.76
C VAL A 88 -13.29 2.89 11.27
N LYS A 89 -14.43 2.40 11.75
CA LYS A 89 -14.92 2.56 13.14
C LYS A 89 -14.92 1.24 13.90
#